data_AF-A0A9D9ZEG8-F1
#
_entry.id   AF-A0A9D9ZEG8-F1
#
_cell.length_a   1.000
_cell.length_b   1.000
_cell.length_c   1.000
_cell.angle_alpha   90.00
_cell.angle_beta   90.00
_cell.angle_gamma   90.00
#
_symmetry.space_group_name_H-M   'P 1'
#
loop_
_entity.id
_entity.type
_entity.pdbx_description
1 polymer ?
#
loop_
_entity_poly.entity_id
_entity_poly.type
_entity_poly.pdbx_seq_one_letter_code
_entity_poly.pdbx_strand_id
1 'polypeptide(L)'
;MISNSNKRIIKISAQVSENDLELMKIYVLGAVHGFTAVAEQKSFTVRDIFGKGNRDWHKTPLQKIYEYHAENSPHKEAAEKAAQDVGKLLRKVLTDDKYKYVEEFGNRECTYHRASQ
;
A
#
# COMPACT_ATOMS: atom_id res chain seq x y z
N MET A 1 7.58 10.17 4.95
CA MET A 1 6.83 10.66 6.12
C MET A 1 5.53 11.37 5.72
N ILE A 2 4.38 10.88 6.20
CA ILE A 2 3.09 11.54 5.98
C ILE A 2 2.98 12.77 6.92
N SER A 3 2.72 13.95 6.36
CA SER A 3 2.49 15.19 7.12
C SER A 3 1.03 15.28 7.61
N ASN A 4 0.83 15.88 8.80
CA ASN A 4 -0.47 16.19 9.41
C ASN A 4 -1.43 15.03 9.68
N SER A 5 -0.99 13.77 9.67
CA SER A 5 -1.93 12.66 9.89
C SER A 5 -1.98 12.18 11.35
N ASN A 6 -3.16 12.32 11.98
CA ASN A 6 -3.45 11.79 13.32
C ASN A 6 -3.87 10.32 13.34
N LYS A 7 -3.95 9.66 12.17
CA LYS A 7 -4.40 8.25 12.12
C LYS A 7 -3.25 7.30 12.45
N ARG A 8 -3.54 6.34 13.34
CA ARG A 8 -2.62 5.30 13.77
C ARG A 8 -2.11 4.46 12.59
N ILE A 9 -0.86 4.01 12.68
CA ILE A 9 -0.33 3.01 11.75
C ILE A 9 -0.81 1.63 12.18
N ILE A 10 -1.62 1.01 11.32
CA ILE A 10 -2.24 -0.29 11.57
C ILE A 10 -1.37 -1.35 10.90
N LYS A 11 -1.09 -2.46 11.60
CA LYS A 11 -0.39 -3.62 11.02
C LYS A 11 -1.31 -4.37 10.05
N ILE A 12 -0.73 -5.00 9.04
CA ILE A 12 -1.47 -5.95 8.20
C ILE A 12 -2.00 -7.11 9.05
N SER A 13 -3.13 -7.67 8.64
CA SER A 13 -3.72 -8.86 9.27
C SER A 13 -3.13 -10.17 8.78
N ALA A 14 -2.55 -10.18 7.58
CA ALA A 14 -1.85 -11.34 7.06
C ALA A 14 -0.65 -11.73 7.93
N GLN A 15 -0.57 -13.01 8.32
CA GLN A 15 0.59 -13.53 9.02
C GLN A 15 1.64 -13.94 7.99
N VAL A 16 2.75 -13.20 7.99
CA VAL A 16 3.88 -13.39 7.08
C VAL A 16 5.18 -13.28 7.87
N SER A 17 6.25 -13.88 7.35
CA SER A 17 7.57 -13.76 7.98
C SER A 17 8.06 -12.30 7.98
N GLU A 18 8.98 -11.96 8.90
CA GLU A 18 9.58 -10.62 8.95
C GLU A 18 10.32 -10.28 7.65
N ASN A 19 11.06 -11.26 7.11
CA ASN A 19 11.76 -11.11 5.82
C ASN A 19 10.78 -10.83 4.67
N ASP A 20 9.64 -11.53 4.63
CA ASP A 20 8.62 -11.27 3.61
C ASP A 20 7.99 -9.90 3.76
N LEU A 21 7.70 -9.48 4.99
CA LEU A 21 7.18 -8.16 5.28
C LEU A 21 8.16 -7.06 4.83
N GLU A 22 9.46 -7.28 5.01
CA GLU A 22 10.49 -6.35 4.53
C GLU A 22 10.56 -6.28 3.00
N LEU A 23 10.55 -7.44 2.32
CA LEU A 23 10.47 -7.49 0.85
C LEU A 23 9.23 -6.79 0.30
N MET A 24 8.07 -6.95 0.95
CA MET A 24 6.84 -6.24 0.58
C MET A 24 6.99 -4.73 0.75
N LYS A 25 7.59 -4.26 1.84
CA LYS A 25 7.83 -2.82 2.06
C LYS A 25 8.73 -2.24 0.97
N ILE A 26 9.82 -2.94 0.63
CA ILE A 26 10.75 -2.52 -0.42
C ILE A 26 10.04 -2.47 -1.78
N TYR A 27 9.26 -3.51 -2.11
CA TYR A 27 8.48 -3.55 -3.34
C TYR A 27 7.47 -2.39 -3.43
N VAL A 28 6.72 -2.15 -2.36
CA VAL A 28 5.75 -1.06 -2.30
C VAL A 28 6.43 0.31 -2.42
N LEU A 29 7.56 0.50 -1.74
CA LEU A 29 8.35 1.73 -1.81
C LEU A 29 8.84 2.00 -3.24
N GLY A 30 9.40 0.98 -3.90
CA GLY A 30 9.85 1.08 -5.29
C GLY A 30 8.72 1.47 -6.25
N ALA A 31 7.54 0.86 -6.10
CA ALA A 31 6.37 1.19 -6.91
C ALA A 31 5.87 2.63 -6.67
N VAL A 32 5.84 3.09 -5.41
CA VAL A 32 5.50 4.49 -5.07
C VAL A 32 6.52 5.46 -5.68
N HIS A 33 7.81 5.17 -5.58
CA HIS A 33 8.86 6.04 -6.14
C HIS A 33 8.77 6.08 -7.67
N GLY A 34 8.59 4.93 -8.33
CA GLY A 34 8.39 4.86 -9.77
C GLY A 34 7.17 5.67 -10.22
N PHE A 35 6.04 5.51 -9.53
CA PHE A 35 4.82 6.29 -9.83
C PHE A 35 5.06 7.80 -9.64
N THR A 36 5.56 8.21 -8.47
CA THR A 36 5.72 9.64 -8.15
C THR A 36 6.83 10.33 -8.94
N ALA A 37 7.78 9.59 -9.52
CA ALA A 37 8.80 10.16 -10.41
C ALA A 37 8.21 10.66 -11.74
N VAL A 38 7.14 10.02 -12.24
CA VAL A 38 6.50 10.39 -13.52
C VAL A 38 5.18 11.13 -13.35
N ALA A 39 4.54 11.00 -12.19
CA ALA A 39 3.22 11.55 -11.92
C ALA A 39 3.23 12.99 -11.37
N GLU A 40 4.39 13.61 -11.22
CA GLU A 40 4.56 14.95 -10.62
C GLU A 40 3.82 15.05 -9.26
N GLN A 41 2.96 16.07 -9.09
CA GLN A 41 2.15 16.27 -7.88
C GLN A 41 0.78 15.58 -7.94
N LYS A 42 0.56 14.63 -8.85
CA LYS A 42 -0.71 13.91 -8.91
C LYS A 42 -0.92 13.06 -7.67
N SER A 43 -2.14 13.12 -7.18
CA SER A 43 -2.60 12.26 -6.09
C SER A 43 -2.77 10.81 -6.55
N PHE A 44 -2.57 9.89 -5.61
CA PHE A 44 -2.66 8.46 -5.82
C PHE A 44 -3.29 7.76 -4.61
N THR A 45 -3.94 6.64 -4.90
CA THR A 45 -4.46 5.69 -3.92
C THR A 45 -3.70 4.38 -4.05
N VAL A 46 -3.91 3.47 -3.08
CA VAL A 46 -3.42 2.08 -3.22
C VAL A 46 -3.93 1.41 -4.50
N ARG A 47 -5.15 1.76 -4.95
CA ARG A 47 -5.78 1.18 -6.15
C ARG A 47 -5.14 1.66 -7.45
N ASP A 48 -4.52 2.84 -7.45
CA ASP A 48 -3.83 3.35 -8.62
C ASP A 48 -2.52 2.60 -8.88
N ILE A 49 -1.87 2.12 -7.82
CA ILE A 49 -0.58 1.44 -7.91
C ILE A 49 -0.74 -0.09 -7.95
N PHE A 50 -1.59 -0.66 -7.09
CA PHE A 50 -1.72 -2.12 -6.89
C PHE A 50 -3.15 -2.62 -7.16
N GLY A 51 -3.94 -1.85 -7.90
CA GLY A 51 -5.32 -2.20 -8.24
C GLY A 51 -5.66 -1.86 -9.68
N LYS A 52 -6.95 -1.72 -9.98
CA LYS A 52 -7.48 -1.47 -11.34
C LYS A 52 -6.99 -2.52 -12.34
N GLY A 53 -6.00 -2.22 -13.18
CA GLY A 53 -5.40 -3.16 -14.13
C GLY A 53 -4.30 -4.05 -13.51
N ASN A 54 -3.82 -3.71 -12.31
CA ASN A 54 -2.72 -4.39 -11.61
C ASN A 54 -3.22 -5.22 -10.41
N ARG A 55 -4.22 -6.08 -10.65
CA ARG A 55 -4.84 -6.93 -9.61
C ARG A 55 -4.20 -8.31 -9.49
N ASP A 56 -3.43 -8.71 -10.49
CA ASP A 56 -2.65 -9.94 -10.44
C ASP A 56 -1.30 -9.62 -9.80
N TRP A 57 -1.11 -10.14 -8.59
CA TRP A 57 0.13 -9.96 -7.84
C TRP A 57 1.05 -11.17 -7.95
N HIS A 58 0.74 -12.14 -8.82
CA HIS A 58 1.55 -13.32 -9.02
C HIS A 58 3.02 -12.96 -9.29
N LYS A 59 3.93 -13.68 -8.62
CA LYS A 59 5.40 -13.43 -8.63
C LYS A 59 5.84 -12.08 -8.04
N THR A 60 4.96 -11.37 -7.35
CA THR A 60 5.35 -10.21 -6.53
C THR A 60 5.33 -10.59 -5.04
N PRO A 61 6.06 -9.88 -4.17
CA PRO A 61 5.97 -10.11 -2.72
C PRO A 61 4.56 -9.92 -2.15
N LEU A 62 3.68 -9.14 -2.80
CA LEU A 62 2.31 -8.92 -2.34
C LEU A 62 1.43 -10.16 -2.48
N GLN A 63 1.80 -11.12 -3.32
CA GLN A 63 1.09 -12.37 -3.50
C GLN A 63 0.85 -13.10 -2.17
N LYS A 64 1.83 -13.09 -1.27
CA LYS A 64 1.73 -13.76 0.04
C LYS A 64 0.62 -13.20 0.93
N ILE A 65 0.28 -11.92 0.77
CA ILE A 65 -0.87 -11.32 1.48
C ILE A 65 -2.17 -11.92 0.96
N TYR A 66 -2.30 -12.08 -0.37
CA TYR A 66 -3.47 -12.70 -0.96
C TYR A 66 -3.59 -14.19 -0.60
N GLU A 67 -2.48 -14.94 -0.69
CA GLU A 67 -2.43 -16.37 -0.35
C GLU A 67 -2.91 -16.62 1.08
N TYR A 68 -2.40 -15.84 2.05
CA TYR A 68 -2.87 -15.91 3.42
C TYR A 68 -4.39 -15.73 3.53
N HIS A 69 -4.96 -14.70 2.89
CA HIS A 69 -6.40 -14.47 2.99
C HIS A 69 -7.22 -15.51 2.21
N ALA A 70 -6.69 -16.05 1.12
CA ALA A 70 -7.33 -17.07 0.30
C ALA A 70 -7.41 -18.43 1.00
N GLU A 71 -6.43 -18.76 1.85
CA GLU A 71 -6.46 -19.93 2.72
C GLU A 71 -7.52 -19.82 3.83
N ASN A 72 -7.91 -18.59 4.19
CA ASN A 72 -8.73 -18.31 5.38
C ASN A 72 -10.11 -17.71 5.05
N SER A 73 -10.44 -17.46 3.78
CA SER A 73 -11.69 -16.80 3.37
C SER A 73 -12.05 -17.12 1.91
N PRO A 74 -13.35 -17.04 1.53
CA PRO A 74 -13.77 -17.15 0.13
C PRO A 74 -13.03 -16.14 -0.78
N HIS A 75 -12.77 -16.52 -2.04
CA HIS A 75 -11.92 -15.73 -2.95
C HIS A 75 -12.25 -14.23 -3.03
N LYS A 76 -13.53 -13.87 -3.06
CA LYS A 76 -13.95 -12.46 -3.12
C LYS A 76 -13.56 -11.70 -1.84
N GLU A 77 -13.84 -12.30 -0.69
CA GLU A 77 -13.48 -11.75 0.61
C GLU A 77 -11.95 -11.70 0.79
N ALA A 78 -11.24 -12.72 0.31
CA ALA A 78 -9.79 -12.76 0.35
C ALA A 78 -9.15 -11.60 -0.43
N ALA A 79 -9.65 -11.33 -1.64
CA ALA A 79 -9.18 -10.19 -2.44
C ALA A 79 -9.46 -8.84 -1.75
N GLU A 80 -10.63 -8.69 -1.13
CA GLU A 80 -10.99 -7.48 -0.39
C GLU A 80 -10.08 -7.26 0.84
N LYS A 81 -9.86 -8.31 1.65
CA LYS A 81 -8.95 -8.25 2.81
C LYS A 81 -7.51 -7.98 2.41
N ALA A 82 -7.03 -8.63 1.34
CA ALA A 82 -5.69 -8.42 0.83
C ALA A 82 -5.48 -6.98 0.36
N ALA A 83 -6.44 -6.40 -0.36
CA ALA A 83 -6.40 -4.99 -0.76
C ALA A 83 -6.35 -4.03 0.44
N GLN A 84 -7.11 -4.31 1.51
CA GLN A 84 -7.06 -3.53 2.73
C GLN A 84 -5.68 -3.61 3.42
N ASP A 85 -5.08 -4.80 3.47
CA ASP A 85 -3.74 -4.99 4.03
C ASP A 85 -2.66 -4.27 3.21
N VAL A 86 -2.73 -4.28 1.88
CA VAL A 86 -1.82 -3.46 1.04
C VAL A 86 -2.03 -1.96 1.31
N GLY A 87 -3.25 -1.51 1.57
CA GLY A 87 -3.50 -0.11 1.98
C GLY A 87 -2.84 0.26 3.31
N LYS A 88 -2.90 -0.62 4.30
CA LYS A 88 -2.21 -0.45 5.60
C LYS A 88 -0.68 -0.45 5.42
N LEU A 89 -0.18 -1.36 4.60
CA LEU A 89 1.25 -1.47 4.28
C LEU A 89 1.76 -0.21 3.56
N LEU A 90 1.03 0.28 2.56
CA LEU A 90 1.34 1.53 1.87
C LEU A 90 1.49 2.66 2.86
N ARG A 91 0.52 2.84 3.77
CA ARG A 91 0.58 3.88 4.79
C ARG A 91 1.84 3.77 5.66
N LYS A 92 2.19 2.56 6.10
CA LYS A 92 3.44 2.32 6.86
C LYS A 92 4.67 2.73 6.05
N VAL A 93 4.75 2.31 4.78
CA VAL A 93 5.85 2.66 3.86
C VAL A 93 5.97 4.16 3.68
N LEU A 94 4.86 4.87 3.41
CA LEU A 94 4.87 6.33 3.25
C LEU A 94 5.25 7.06 4.53
N THR A 95 4.93 6.51 5.70
CA THR A 95 5.36 7.07 6.99
C THR A 95 6.87 6.97 7.16
N ASP A 96 7.46 5.82 6.81
CA ASP A 96 8.89 5.55 7.00
C ASP A 96 9.78 6.11 5.87
N ASP A 97 9.19 6.51 4.75
CA ASP A 97 9.94 7.01 3.59
C ASP A 97 10.59 8.38 3.86
N LYS A 98 11.67 8.68 3.12
CA LYS A 98 12.40 9.95 3.15
C LYS A 98 11.61 11.13 2.59
N TYR A 99 10.70 10.90 1.64
CA TYR A 99 9.88 11.95 1.05
C TYR A 99 8.68 12.32 1.93
N LYS A 100 8.22 13.56 1.83
CA LYS A 100 6.99 14.00 2.50
C LYS A 100 5.78 13.71 1.63
N TYR A 101 4.73 13.18 2.25
CA TYR A 101 3.45 12.90 1.61
C TYR A 101 2.34 13.64 2.34
N VAL A 102 1.39 14.19 1.60
CA VAL A 102 0.18 14.77 2.16
C VAL A 102 -0.95 13.77 1.98
N GLU A 103 -1.66 13.47 3.06
CA GLU A 103 -2.89 12.69 3.02
C GLU A 103 -4.08 13.63 2.86
N GLU A 104 -4.92 13.39 1.86
CA GLU A 104 -6.13 14.18 1.62
C GLU A 104 -7.24 13.75 2.58
N PHE A 105 -7.68 14.67 3.43
CA PHE A 105 -8.73 14.42 4.43
C PHE A 105 -10.13 14.35 3.81
N GLY A 106 -10.97 13.44 4.31
CA GLY A 106 -12.39 13.36 3.97
C GLY A 106 -12.78 12.27 2.96
N ASN A 107 -11.82 11.63 2.30
CA ASN A 107 -12.10 10.54 1.36
C ASN A 107 -12.20 9.18 2.07
N ARG A 108 -13.17 8.36 1.63
CA ARG A 108 -13.30 6.95 2.06
C ARG A 108 -12.05 6.13 1.68
N GLU A 109 -11.44 6.47 0.56
CA GLU A 109 -10.16 5.92 0.12
C GLU A 109 -9.03 6.83 0.60
N CYS A 110 -7.96 6.25 1.15
CA CYS A 110 -6.78 7.02 1.55
C CYS A 110 -6.04 7.47 0.29
N THR A 111 -6.10 8.78 0.02
CA THR A 111 -5.44 9.43 -1.11
C THR A 111 -4.23 10.21 -0.63
N TYR A 112 -3.14 10.11 -1.39
CA TYR A 112 -1.85 10.72 -1.07
C TYR A 112 -1.30 11.47 -2.27
N HIS A 113 -0.58 12.56 -2.06
CA HIS A 113 0.33 13.10 -3.06
C HIS A 113 1.70 13.37 -2.43
N ARG A 114 2.75 13.31 -3.25
CA ARG A 114 4.09 13.67 -2.80
C ARG A 114 4.17 15.20 -2.71
N ALA A 115 4.61 15.71 -1.56
CA ALA A 115 4.78 17.15 -1.38
C ALA A 115 5.90 17.67 -2.30
N SER A 116 5.70 18.85 -2.87
CA SER A 116 6.75 19.60 -3.57
C SER A 116 7.93 19.83 -2.63
N GLN A 117 9.14 19.71 -3.16
CA GLN A 117 10.37 20.02 -2.41
C GLN A 117 10.51 21.52 -2.19
#